data_AF-A0A2A4M4I0-F1
#
_entry.id   AF-A0A2A4M4I0-F1
#
_cell.length_a   1.000
_cell.length_b   1.000
_cell.length_c   1.000
_cell.angle_alpha   90.00
_cell.angle_beta   90.00
_cell.angle_gamma   90.00
#
_symmetry.space_group_name_H-M   'P 1'
#
loop_
_entity.id
_entity.type
_entity.pdbx_description
1 polymer ?
#
loop_
_entity_poly.entity_id
_entity_poly.type
_entity_poly.pdbx_seq_one_letter_code
_entity_poly.pdbx_strand_id
1 'polypeptide(L)'
;MFAALGLSFGVVVAGLGQAQAGPWLFTIDKSQSKIDFKVTIDLGVTKESDSDSTSIDGTLVAELTPDAAPVETIRITQVDVRSTKKNINLSYSFGPFGLLGKAKFTMKNLQILLVPAEAGEAAELDDEGNFTQEGNIPTLTGLVVYDVNIVGVKKKDEIDLGNPEDIPEGNEQEPFTIEGNLTWNGDVPVLRFDFAIEEEIQNEEFEGITLLVTANGSVFARGEQMAAPTVPAIAFAPKLTGESSQLRLAWEGGDYILEASADPGFAVAEEIELSDGQTEFVIKPSGDYPQRFFRLRHR
;
A
#
# COMPACT_ATOMS: atom_id res chain seq x y z
N MET A 1 58.94 -17.02 -31.19
CA MET A 1 57.52 -17.40 -31.37
C MET A 1 57.10 -18.13 -30.12
N PHE A 2 56.21 -17.53 -29.32
CA PHE A 2 55.23 -18.10 -28.39
C PHE A 2 54.78 -16.93 -27.51
N ALA A 3 53.75 -16.23 -27.98
CA ALA A 3 53.02 -15.26 -27.20
C ALA A 3 52.12 -16.04 -26.24
N ALA A 4 52.36 -15.92 -24.93
CA ALA A 4 51.45 -16.43 -23.92
C ALA A 4 50.27 -15.45 -23.81
N LEU A 5 49.18 -15.77 -24.50
CA LEU A 5 47.87 -15.17 -24.27
C LEU A 5 47.42 -15.57 -22.87
N GLY A 6 47.61 -14.66 -21.90
CA GLY A 6 46.97 -14.75 -20.59
C GLY A 6 45.48 -14.55 -20.76
N LEU A 7 44.72 -15.64 -20.83
CA LEU A 7 43.26 -15.63 -20.72
C LEU A 7 42.89 -15.21 -19.30
N SER A 8 42.68 -13.92 -19.08
CA SER A 8 41.95 -13.43 -17.92
C SER A 8 40.49 -13.87 -18.07
N PHE A 9 40.11 -14.95 -17.38
CA PHE A 9 38.70 -15.31 -17.21
C PHE A 9 38.04 -14.22 -16.35
N GLY A 10 37.52 -13.19 -17.02
CA GLY A 10 36.55 -12.28 -16.43
C GLY A 10 35.34 -13.12 -16.05
N VAL A 11 35.08 -13.26 -14.76
CA VAL A 11 33.79 -13.73 -14.29
C VAL A 11 32.82 -12.64 -14.68
N VAL A 12 32.02 -12.92 -15.71
CA VAL A 12 30.88 -12.09 -16.06
C VAL A 12 29.90 -12.25 -14.91
N VAL A 13 29.80 -11.22 -14.06
CA VAL A 13 28.76 -11.09 -13.03
C VAL A 13 27.47 -10.67 -13.75
N ALA A 14 27.00 -11.48 -14.70
CA ALA A 14 25.70 -11.28 -15.32
C ALA A 14 24.73 -12.24 -14.65
N GLY A 15 23.76 -11.69 -13.91
CA GLY A 15 22.62 -12.44 -13.39
C GLY A 15 22.64 -12.75 -11.90
N LEU A 16 23.08 -11.82 -11.04
CA LEU A 16 22.91 -11.95 -9.58
C LEU A 16 21.75 -11.15 -9.00
N GLY A 17 21.00 -10.42 -9.81
CA GLY A 17 19.63 -10.06 -9.47
C GLY A 17 18.69 -10.80 -10.38
N GLN A 18 17.97 -11.81 -9.89
CA GLN A 18 16.54 -11.71 -10.18
C GLN A 18 16.13 -10.45 -9.43
N ALA A 19 16.11 -9.32 -10.15
CA ALA A 19 15.45 -8.13 -9.64
C ALA A 19 14.03 -8.59 -9.35
N GLN A 20 13.75 -8.90 -8.09
CA GLN A 20 12.39 -9.07 -7.62
C GLN A 20 11.79 -7.68 -7.81
N ALA A 21 11.06 -7.51 -8.90
CA ALA A 21 10.54 -6.22 -9.25
C ALA A 21 9.74 -5.63 -8.10
N GLY A 22 9.92 -4.34 -7.90
CA GLY A 22 9.28 -3.60 -6.85
C GLY A 22 7.76 -3.54 -7.07
N PRO A 23 7.02 -3.16 -6.02
CA PRO A 23 5.60 -2.93 -6.14
C PRO A 23 5.31 -1.86 -7.20
N TRP A 24 4.10 -1.87 -7.73
CA TRP A 24 3.63 -0.89 -8.71
C TRP A 24 2.93 0.26 -7.99
N LEU A 25 3.33 1.50 -8.33
CA LEU A 25 2.65 2.71 -7.89
C LEU A 25 1.61 3.10 -8.93
N PHE A 26 0.34 3.05 -8.55
CA PHE A 26 -0.76 3.49 -9.40
C PHE A 26 -1.17 4.91 -9.03
N THR A 27 -1.16 5.82 -10.01
CA THR A 27 -1.67 7.19 -9.85
C THR A 27 -3.09 7.29 -10.35
N ILE A 28 -4.00 7.83 -9.52
CA ILE A 28 -5.42 7.94 -9.82
C ILE A 28 -5.68 9.04 -10.86
N ASP A 29 -6.49 8.73 -11.86
CA ASP A 29 -7.01 9.70 -12.81
C ASP A 29 -8.27 10.35 -12.25
N LYS A 30 -8.11 11.55 -11.68
CA LYS A 30 -9.22 12.31 -11.09
C LYS A 30 -10.36 12.66 -12.05
N SER A 31 -10.11 12.63 -13.36
CA SER A 31 -11.16 12.89 -14.36
C SER A 31 -12.07 11.68 -14.57
N GLN A 32 -11.63 10.50 -14.15
CA GLN A 32 -12.32 9.22 -14.33
C GLN A 32 -12.68 8.55 -13.00
N SER A 33 -12.24 9.12 -11.88
CA SER A 33 -12.41 8.56 -10.54
C SER A 33 -13.25 9.47 -9.67
N LYS A 34 -14.18 8.89 -8.91
CA LYS A 34 -15.10 9.62 -8.03
C LYS A 34 -15.54 8.79 -6.84
N ILE A 35 -16.08 9.47 -5.84
CA ILE A 35 -16.86 8.87 -4.76
C ILE A 35 -18.21 9.58 -4.66
N ASP A 36 -19.27 8.79 -4.59
CA ASP A 36 -20.62 9.22 -4.28
C ASP A 36 -20.92 8.90 -2.80
N PHE A 37 -21.25 9.93 -2.03
CA PHE A 37 -21.62 9.84 -0.63
C PHE A 37 -23.12 9.96 -0.47
N LYS A 38 -23.69 9.09 0.34
CA LYS A 38 -25.06 9.20 0.81
C LYS A 38 -25.05 9.04 2.32
N VAL A 39 -25.75 9.93 3.01
CA VAL A 39 -25.99 9.77 4.44
C VAL A 39 -27.50 9.80 4.67
N THR A 40 -27.97 8.82 5.41
CA THR A 40 -29.36 8.70 5.83
C THR A 40 -29.44 8.91 7.32
N ILE A 41 -30.34 9.79 7.74
CA ILE A 41 -30.62 10.08 9.14
C ILE A 41 -32.00 9.52 9.46
N ASP A 42 -32.05 8.56 10.39
CA ASP A 42 -33.28 7.99 10.91
C ASP A 42 -33.53 8.51 12.32
N LEU A 43 -34.69 9.17 12.51
CA LEU A 43 -35.14 9.67 13.80
C LEU A 43 -36.11 8.70 14.50
N GLY A 44 -36.26 7.47 13.99
CA GLY A 44 -37.23 6.46 14.41
C GLY A 44 -38.67 6.73 13.96
N VAL A 45 -39.03 8.00 13.74
CA VAL A 45 -40.37 8.43 13.26
C VAL A 45 -40.36 8.90 11.81
N THR A 46 -39.21 9.29 11.30
CA THR A 46 -39.00 9.75 9.92
C THR A 46 -37.55 9.53 9.52
N LYS A 47 -37.31 9.29 8.23
CA LYS A 47 -36.00 9.13 7.65
C LYS A 47 -35.81 10.15 6.55
N GLU A 48 -34.66 10.80 6.54
CA GLU A 48 -34.25 11.69 5.45
C GLU A 48 -32.87 11.26 4.97
N SER A 49 -32.62 11.36 3.67
CA SER A 49 -31.31 11.09 3.11
C SER A 49 -30.90 12.21 2.18
N ASP A 50 -29.62 12.57 2.21
CA ASP A 50 -29.02 13.46 1.25
C ASP A 50 -27.74 12.83 0.70
N SER A 51 -27.31 13.30 -0.45
CA SER A 51 -26.14 12.78 -1.14
C SER A 51 -25.36 13.88 -1.83
N ASP A 52 -24.05 13.70 -1.89
CA ASP A 52 -23.14 14.59 -2.60
C ASP A 52 -21.97 13.75 -3.13
N SER A 53 -21.23 14.27 -4.10
CA SER A 53 -20.15 13.51 -4.74
C SER A 53 -18.92 14.37 -4.99
N THR A 54 -17.80 13.69 -5.19
CA THR A 54 -16.52 14.32 -5.46
C THR A 54 -15.65 13.46 -6.37
N SER A 55 -14.91 14.09 -7.27
CA SER A 55 -13.76 13.44 -7.89
C SER A 55 -12.68 13.18 -6.84
N ILE A 56 -11.90 12.14 -7.06
CA ILE A 56 -10.81 11.76 -6.15
C ILE A 56 -9.44 11.84 -6.81
N ASP A 57 -8.43 12.15 -6.00
CA ASP A 57 -7.03 12.19 -6.37
C ASP A 57 -6.22 11.36 -5.37
N GLY A 58 -5.07 10.85 -5.77
CA GLY A 58 -4.25 10.02 -4.91
C GLY A 58 -3.50 8.89 -5.59
N THR A 59 -3.03 7.95 -4.78
CA THR A 59 -2.15 6.86 -5.20
C THR A 59 -2.53 5.54 -4.55
N LEU A 60 -2.18 4.45 -5.22
CA LEU A 60 -2.31 3.10 -4.71
C LEU A 60 -0.97 2.39 -4.91
N VAL A 61 -0.65 1.43 -4.05
CA VAL A 61 0.49 0.54 -4.23
C VAL A 61 -0.03 -0.88 -4.33
N ALA A 62 0.39 -1.61 -5.35
CA ALA A 62 0.04 -3.01 -5.51
C ALA A 62 1.24 -3.89 -5.85
N GLU A 63 1.26 -5.09 -5.30
CA GLU A 63 2.18 -6.15 -5.64
C GLU A 63 1.56 -6.99 -6.75
N LEU A 64 2.29 -7.20 -7.85
CA LEU A 64 1.85 -8.03 -8.98
C LEU A 64 2.76 -9.26 -9.07
N THR A 65 2.20 -10.45 -9.22
CA THR A 65 2.97 -11.69 -9.40
C THR A 65 2.47 -12.47 -10.61
N PRO A 66 3.32 -12.76 -11.62
CA PRO A 66 4.60 -12.09 -11.86
C PRO A 66 4.42 -10.58 -12.05
N ASP A 67 5.51 -9.82 -11.98
CA ASP A 67 5.54 -8.36 -11.98
C ASP A 67 5.24 -7.70 -13.34
N ALA A 68 5.07 -8.52 -14.36
CA ALA A 68 4.72 -8.14 -15.72
C ALA A 68 3.68 -9.11 -16.27
N ALA A 69 2.94 -8.70 -17.30
CA ALA A 69 1.95 -9.55 -17.95
C ALA A 69 2.58 -10.86 -18.50
N PRO A 70 1.91 -12.01 -18.38
CA PRO A 70 0.61 -12.21 -17.72
C PRO A 70 0.74 -12.25 -16.19
N VAL A 71 -0.05 -11.42 -15.50
CA VAL A 71 -0.09 -11.37 -14.03
C VAL A 71 -1.07 -12.42 -13.54
N GLU A 72 -0.66 -13.23 -12.55
CA GLU A 72 -1.46 -14.29 -11.94
C GLU A 72 -2.14 -13.80 -10.65
N THR A 73 -1.44 -13.01 -9.83
CA THR A 73 -1.99 -12.43 -8.61
C THR A 73 -1.70 -10.95 -8.45
N ILE A 74 -2.62 -10.25 -7.79
CA ILE A 74 -2.50 -8.86 -7.38
C ILE A 74 -2.78 -8.74 -5.89
N ARG A 75 -2.01 -7.92 -5.19
CA ARG A 75 -2.32 -7.48 -3.84
C ARG A 75 -2.21 -5.97 -3.74
N ILE A 76 -3.33 -5.27 -3.58
CA ILE A 76 -3.32 -3.84 -3.27
C ILE A 76 -2.96 -3.68 -1.79
N THR A 77 -1.76 -3.15 -1.53
CA THR A 77 -1.21 -3.05 -0.18
C THR A 77 -1.38 -1.67 0.42
N GLN A 78 -1.51 -0.63 -0.42
CA GLN A 78 -1.69 0.73 0.07
C GLN A 78 -2.68 1.51 -0.79
N VAL A 79 -3.43 2.38 -0.13
CA VAL A 79 -4.38 3.32 -0.72
C VAL A 79 -4.20 4.66 0.01
N ASP A 80 -3.97 5.76 -0.71
CA ASP A 80 -4.13 7.13 -0.19
C ASP A 80 -4.96 7.90 -1.20
N VAL A 81 -6.23 8.11 -0.88
CA VAL A 81 -7.21 8.72 -1.78
C VAL A 81 -7.88 9.90 -1.08
N ARG A 82 -8.00 11.03 -1.77
CA ARG A 82 -8.52 12.27 -1.21
C ARG A 82 -9.60 12.86 -2.09
N SER A 83 -10.61 13.45 -1.44
CA SER A 83 -11.59 14.28 -2.11
C SER A 83 -10.91 15.51 -2.74
N THR A 84 -11.22 15.78 -4.01
CA THR A 84 -10.83 17.03 -4.67
C THR A 84 -11.72 18.20 -4.26
N LYS A 85 -12.92 17.91 -3.75
CA LYS A 85 -13.86 18.92 -3.25
C LYS A 85 -13.48 19.28 -1.82
N LYS A 86 -13.39 20.59 -1.54
CA LYS A 86 -13.07 21.11 -0.20
C LYS A 86 -14.07 20.62 0.86
N ASN A 87 -15.36 20.70 0.52
CA ASN A 87 -16.46 20.38 1.42
C ASN A 87 -17.50 19.53 0.68
N ILE A 88 -17.86 18.39 1.26
CA ILE A 88 -19.06 17.64 0.92
C ILE A 88 -20.17 18.14 1.86
N ASN A 89 -21.28 18.62 1.30
CA ASN A 89 -22.32 19.29 2.10
C ASN A 89 -23.64 18.53 1.97
N LEU A 90 -24.24 18.21 3.11
CA LEU A 90 -25.49 17.46 3.20
C LEU A 90 -26.48 18.27 4.05
N SER A 91 -27.72 18.37 3.60
CA SER A 91 -28.78 19.19 4.21
C SER A 91 -30.10 18.44 4.27
N TYR A 92 -30.68 18.41 5.46
CA TYR A 92 -31.86 17.61 5.78
C TYR A 92 -33.00 18.50 6.28
N SER A 93 -34.24 18.09 6.00
CA SER A 93 -35.45 18.77 6.44
C SER A 93 -36.51 17.74 6.81
N PHE A 94 -36.75 17.55 8.11
CA PHE A 94 -37.56 16.45 8.62
C PHE A 94 -39.04 16.79 8.73
N GLY A 95 -39.90 15.89 8.24
CA GLY A 95 -41.36 16.02 8.29
C GLY A 95 -41.94 17.02 7.30
N PRO A 96 -43.28 17.14 7.22
CA PRO A 96 -43.93 18.04 6.28
C PRO A 96 -43.45 19.48 6.51
N PHE A 97 -42.92 20.10 5.46
CA PHE A 97 -42.36 21.46 5.47
C PHE A 97 -41.17 21.68 6.44
N GLY A 98 -40.51 20.61 6.91
CA GLY A 98 -39.40 20.73 7.88
C GLY A 98 -39.85 21.02 9.30
N LEU A 99 -41.11 20.72 9.65
CA LEU A 99 -41.68 20.99 10.98
C LEU A 99 -41.02 20.19 12.10
N LEU A 100 -40.40 19.05 11.80
CA LEU A 100 -39.65 18.26 12.78
C LEU A 100 -38.19 18.74 12.92
N GLY A 101 -37.79 19.70 12.08
CA GLY A 101 -36.52 20.39 12.16
C GLY A 101 -35.61 20.15 10.96
N LYS A 102 -34.35 20.55 11.10
CA LYS A 102 -33.34 20.54 10.03
C LYS A 102 -31.99 20.08 10.58
N ALA A 103 -31.21 19.45 9.72
CA ALA A 103 -29.82 19.14 10.02
C ALA A 103 -28.93 19.53 8.84
N LYS A 104 -27.68 19.86 9.13
CA LYS A 104 -26.65 20.11 8.13
C LYS A 104 -25.37 19.44 8.55
N PHE A 105 -24.72 18.79 7.59
CA PHE A 105 -23.43 18.15 7.76
C PHE A 105 -22.48 18.68 6.70
N THR A 106 -21.24 18.92 7.09
CA THR A 106 -20.17 19.34 6.19
C THR A 106 -18.94 18.50 6.49
N MET A 107 -18.61 17.61 5.58
CA MET A 107 -17.38 16.83 5.63
C MET A 107 -16.27 17.61 4.93
N LYS A 108 -15.15 17.80 5.62
CA LYS A 108 -13.95 18.49 5.10
C LYS A 108 -12.77 17.53 5.05
N ASN A 109 -11.91 17.74 4.05
CA ASN A 109 -10.63 17.02 3.92
C ASN A 109 -10.76 15.49 3.96
N LEU A 110 -11.84 14.97 3.38
CA LEU A 110 -12.09 13.55 3.30
C LEU A 110 -10.92 12.81 2.65
N GLN A 111 -10.44 11.76 3.33
CA GLN A 111 -9.38 10.90 2.86
C GLN A 111 -9.64 9.44 3.28
N ILE A 112 -9.35 8.51 2.38
CA ILE A 112 -9.38 7.06 2.61
C ILE A 112 -7.95 6.55 2.56
N LEU A 113 -7.57 5.82 3.60
CA LEU A 113 -6.26 5.21 3.75
C LEU A 113 -6.37 3.69 3.86
N LEU A 114 -5.49 2.97 3.20
CA LEU A 114 -5.19 1.57 3.48
C LEU A 114 -3.69 1.47 3.70
N VAL A 115 -3.28 0.92 4.83
CA VAL A 115 -1.87 0.67 5.13
C VAL A 115 -1.54 -0.82 4.92
N PRO A 116 -0.27 -1.19 4.69
CA PRO A 116 0.09 -2.58 4.36
C PRO A 116 -0.33 -3.61 5.41
N ALA A 117 -0.36 -3.22 6.69
CA ALA A 117 -0.77 -4.09 7.79
C ALA A 117 -2.28 -4.41 7.81
N GLU A 118 -3.08 -3.59 7.13
CA GLU A 118 -4.54 -3.66 7.07
C GLU A 118 -5.04 -4.11 5.68
N ALA A 119 -4.12 -4.36 4.75
CA ALA A 119 -4.43 -4.85 3.43
C ALA A 119 -4.78 -6.34 3.45
N GLY A 120 -5.82 -6.69 2.69
CA GLY A 120 -6.25 -8.06 2.46
C GLY A 120 -5.17 -8.94 1.81
N GLU A 121 -5.47 -10.22 1.68
CA GLU A 121 -4.59 -11.19 1.02
C GLU A 121 -4.51 -10.96 -0.50
N ALA A 122 -3.51 -11.52 -1.16
CA ALA A 122 -3.41 -11.47 -2.61
C ALA A 122 -4.60 -12.17 -3.28
N ALA A 123 -5.11 -11.57 -4.36
CA ALA A 123 -6.20 -12.10 -5.17
C ALA A 123 -5.66 -12.67 -6.49
N GLU A 124 -6.26 -13.77 -6.95
CA GLU A 124 -6.02 -14.32 -8.28
C GLU A 124 -6.73 -13.48 -9.35
N LEU A 125 -6.11 -13.34 -10.52
CA LEU A 125 -6.72 -12.73 -11.70
C LEU A 125 -7.29 -13.81 -12.63
N ASP A 126 -8.47 -13.55 -13.20
CA ASP A 126 -8.99 -14.36 -14.30
C ASP A 126 -8.34 -14.02 -15.66
N ASP A 127 -8.72 -14.73 -16.72
CA ASP A 127 -8.20 -14.54 -18.08
C ASP A 127 -8.50 -13.13 -18.64
N GLU A 128 -9.51 -12.44 -18.11
CA GLU A 128 -9.88 -11.07 -18.44
C GLU A 128 -9.21 -10.01 -17.52
N GLY A 129 -8.45 -10.45 -16.52
CA GLY A 129 -7.75 -9.61 -15.55
C GLY A 129 -8.61 -9.13 -14.38
N ASN A 130 -9.81 -9.70 -14.18
CA ASN A 130 -10.66 -9.36 -13.03
C ASN A 130 -10.18 -10.06 -11.77
N PHE A 131 -10.37 -9.42 -10.62
CA PHE A 131 -9.97 -9.95 -9.32
C PHE A 131 -10.91 -9.45 -8.20
N THR A 132 -10.89 -10.18 -7.08
CA THR A 132 -11.61 -9.82 -5.86
C THR A 132 -10.66 -9.97 -4.66
N GLN A 133 -10.29 -8.84 -4.05
CA GLN A 133 -9.47 -8.81 -2.84
C GLN A 133 -10.32 -8.51 -1.62
N GLU A 134 -10.41 -9.45 -0.70
CA GLU A 134 -11.22 -9.35 0.52
C GLU A 134 -10.36 -9.01 1.75
N GLY A 135 -11.01 -8.58 2.83
CA GLY A 135 -10.35 -8.39 4.13
C GLY A 135 -9.55 -7.09 4.26
N ASN A 136 -9.80 -6.09 3.42
CA ASN A 136 -9.17 -4.77 3.52
C ASN A 136 -9.85 -3.95 4.60
N ILE A 137 -9.09 -3.38 5.53
CA ILE A 137 -9.62 -2.53 6.60
C ILE A 137 -9.15 -1.09 6.32
N PRO A 138 -10.00 -0.20 5.78
CA PRO A 138 -9.60 1.13 5.38
C PRO A 138 -9.85 2.13 6.50
N THR A 139 -8.89 3.00 6.79
CA THR A 139 -9.15 4.15 7.64
C THR A 139 -9.81 5.29 6.85
N LEU A 140 -11.02 5.68 7.23
CA LEU A 140 -11.65 6.91 6.79
C LEU A 140 -11.25 8.08 7.70
N THR A 141 -10.76 9.17 7.13
CA THR A 141 -10.39 10.37 7.90
C THR A 141 -11.03 11.62 7.29
N GLY A 142 -11.22 12.64 8.13
CA GLY A 142 -11.85 13.89 7.74
C GLY A 142 -12.57 14.55 8.91
N LEU A 143 -12.89 15.84 8.77
CA LEU A 143 -13.59 16.60 9.79
C LEU A 143 -15.06 16.76 9.41
N VAL A 144 -15.95 16.18 10.22
CA VAL A 144 -17.40 16.31 10.09
C VAL A 144 -17.89 17.43 10.97
N VAL A 145 -18.29 18.55 10.38
CA VAL A 145 -18.96 19.63 11.11
C VAL A 145 -20.47 19.47 10.95
N TYR A 146 -21.21 19.50 12.05
CA TYR A 146 -22.67 19.34 12.01
C TYR A 146 -23.41 20.42 12.78
N ASP A 147 -24.62 20.72 12.31
CA ASP A 147 -25.59 21.61 12.94
C ASP A 147 -26.96 20.93 12.85
N VAL A 148 -27.38 20.32 13.96
CA VAL A 148 -28.60 19.55 14.10
C VAL A 148 -29.57 20.33 14.96
N ASN A 149 -30.74 20.65 14.41
CA ASN A 149 -31.83 21.32 15.11
C ASN A 149 -33.15 20.63 14.76
N ILE A 150 -33.41 19.54 15.46
CA ILE A 150 -34.60 18.70 15.31
C ILE A 150 -35.36 18.61 16.63
N VAL A 151 -36.61 18.14 16.59
CA VAL A 151 -37.41 17.97 17.81
C VAL A 151 -36.68 17.03 18.79
N GLY A 152 -36.40 17.52 19.99
CA GLY A 152 -35.69 16.77 21.04
C GLY A 152 -34.16 16.90 21.02
N VAL A 153 -33.56 17.29 19.89
CA VAL A 153 -32.09 17.39 19.76
C VAL A 153 -31.68 18.69 19.09
N LYS A 154 -30.89 19.49 19.80
CA LYS A 154 -30.30 20.72 19.28
C LYS A 154 -28.82 20.79 19.62
N LYS A 155 -27.97 20.45 18.66
CA LYS A 155 -26.52 20.36 18.84
C LYS A 155 -25.79 20.89 17.62
N LYS A 156 -24.66 21.54 17.86
CA LYS A 156 -23.72 21.97 16.83
C LYS A 156 -22.32 21.64 17.33
N ASP A 157 -21.60 20.83 16.57
CA ASP A 157 -20.29 20.32 16.96
C ASP A 157 -19.48 19.86 15.75
N GLU A 158 -18.32 19.27 16.02
CA GLU A 158 -17.49 18.58 15.04
C GLU A 158 -17.00 17.21 15.53
N ILE A 159 -16.75 16.31 14.58
CA ILE A 159 -16.15 14.98 14.81
C ILE A 159 -14.95 14.89 13.88
N ASP A 160 -13.76 14.60 14.43
CA ASP A 160 -12.58 14.27 13.64
C ASP A 160 -12.49 12.75 13.47
N LEU A 161 -12.78 12.26 12.27
CA LEU A 161 -12.72 10.82 11.97
C LEU A 161 -11.29 10.27 12.01
N GLY A 162 -10.25 11.14 11.98
CA GLY A 162 -8.88 10.73 12.20
C GLY A 162 -8.50 10.59 13.68
N ASN A 163 -9.36 11.03 14.60
CA ASN A 163 -9.14 10.91 16.03
C ASN A 163 -9.93 9.70 16.57
N PRO A 164 -9.25 8.62 17.02
CA PRO A 164 -9.94 7.43 17.50
C PRO A 164 -10.78 7.69 18.77
N GLU A 165 -10.47 8.74 19.55
CA GLU A 165 -11.28 9.13 20.72
C GLU A 165 -12.64 9.74 20.33
N ASP A 166 -12.77 10.25 19.10
CA ASP A 166 -14.00 10.85 18.59
C ASP A 166 -14.89 9.83 17.86
N ILE A 167 -14.39 8.61 17.63
CA ILE A 167 -15.16 7.51 17.04
C ILE A 167 -15.95 6.82 18.17
N PRO A 168 -17.29 6.73 18.09
CA PRO A 168 -18.07 6.13 19.16
C PRO A 168 -17.73 4.65 19.34
N GLU A 169 -17.64 4.20 20.61
CA GLU A 169 -17.35 2.80 20.94
C GLU A 169 -18.35 1.84 20.28
N GLY A 170 -17.86 0.77 19.67
CA GLY A 170 -18.67 -0.23 18.97
C GLY A 170 -18.85 0.00 17.47
N ASN A 171 -18.36 1.12 16.92
CA ASN A 171 -18.27 1.35 15.48
C ASN A 171 -16.90 0.90 14.93
N GLU A 172 -16.64 -0.42 14.97
CA GLU A 172 -15.46 -0.98 14.29
C GLU A 172 -15.64 -0.91 12.77
N GLN A 173 -14.59 -0.54 12.03
CA GLN A 173 -14.65 -0.49 10.57
C GLN A 173 -14.81 -1.89 10.01
N GLU A 174 -15.90 -2.12 9.26
CA GLU A 174 -16.08 -3.36 8.55
C GLU A 174 -15.06 -3.49 7.40
N PRO A 175 -14.50 -4.69 7.16
CA PRO A 175 -13.64 -4.89 6.02
C PRO A 175 -14.41 -4.68 4.72
N PHE A 176 -13.79 -4.06 3.72
CA PHE A 176 -14.38 -3.94 2.38
C PHE A 176 -13.67 -4.85 1.37
N THR A 177 -14.44 -5.21 0.35
CA THR A 177 -13.96 -5.96 -0.80
C THR A 177 -13.59 -4.99 -1.92
N ILE A 178 -12.42 -5.19 -2.53
CA ILE A 178 -12.04 -4.53 -3.78
C ILE A 178 -12.35 -5.48 -4.92
N GLU A 179 -13.31 -5.10 -5.76
CA GLU A 179 -13.64 -5.80 -7.00
C GLU A 179 -13.09 -4.98 -8.17
N GLY A 180 -12.14 -5.54 -8.90
CA GLY A 180 -11.37 -4.80 -9.86
C GLY A 180 -11.01 -5.56 -11.12
N ASN A 181 -10.34 -4.83 -12.01
CA ASN A 181 -9.81 -5.28 -13.27
C ASN A 181 -8.44 -4.64 -13.50
N LEU A 182 -7.44 -5.47 -13.79
CA LEU A 182 -6.10 -5.07 -14.18
C LEU A 182 -5.90 -5.35 -15.67
N THR A 183 -5.66 -4.30 -16.45
CA THR A 183 -5.37 -4.39 -17.90
C THR A 183 -4.05 -3.70 -18.22
N TRP A 184 -3.63 -3.78 -19.49
CA TRP A 184 -2.37 -3.20 -19.95
C TRP A 184 -2.59 -2.33 -21.19
N ASN A 185 -1.99 -1.13 -21.20
CA ASN A 185 -1.91 -0.27 -22.37
C ASN A 185 -0.43 -0.14 -22.78
N GLY A 186 0.02 -1.05 -23.65
CA GLY A 186 1.46 -1.27 -23.83
C GLY A 186 2.07 -1.81 -22.53
N ASP A 187 3.17 -1.20 -22.09
CA ASP A 187 3.88 -1.60 -20.86
C ASP A 187 3.32 -0.92 -19.59
N VAL A 188 2.19 -0.19 -19.70
CA VAL A 188 1.59 0.53 -18.58
C VAL A 188 0.38 -0.26 -18.07
N PRO A 189 0.42 -0.79 -16.82
CA PRO A 189 -0.74 -1.41 -16.23
C PRO A 189 -1.78 -0.35 -15.88
N VAL A 190 -3.04 -0.70 -16.06
CA VAL A 190 -4.21 0.13 -15.81
C VAL A 190 -5.11 -0.62 -14.85
N LEU A 191 -5.28 -0.05 -13.67
CA LEU A 191 -6.09 -0.62 -12.61
C LEU A 191 -7.44 0.11 -12.56
N ARG A 192 -8.51 -0.68 -12.53
CA ARG A 192 -9.88 -0.18 -12.31
C ARG A 192 -10.51 -0.99 -11.21
N PHE A 193 -11.21 -0.35 -10.30
CA PHE A 193 -12.01 -1.07 -9.32
C PHE A 193 -13.08 -0.16 -8.77
N ASP A 194 -14.15 -0.79 -8.29
CA ASP A 194 -15.16 -0.13 -7.49
C ASP A 194 -15.00 -0.57 -6.03
N PHE A 195 -15.44 0.29 -5.12
CA PHE A 195 -15.53 -0.05 -3.69
C PHE A 195 -16.83 0.50 -3.13
N ALA A 196 -17.36 -0.23 -2.14
CA ALA A 196 -18.51 0.19 -1.37
C ALA A 196 -18.16 0.08 0.11
N ILE A 197 -18.36 1.17 0.84
CA ILE A 197 -18.26 1.23 2.29
C ILE A 197 -19.65 1.59 2.81
N GLU A 198 -20.16 0.78 3.73
CA GLU A 198 -21.39 1.05 4.45
C GLU A 198 -21.08 1.03 5.95
N GLU A 199 -21.52 2.07 6.66
CA GLU A 199 -21.27 2.21 8.08
C GLU A 199 -22.54 2.72 8.76
N GLU A 200 -23.01 1.98 9.76
CA GLU A 200 -24.08 2.42 10.64
C GLU A 200 -23.44 3.00 11.91
N ILE A 201 -23.68 4.28 12.16
CA ILE A 201 -23.18 5.00 13.33
C ILE A 201 -24.34 5.23 14.28
N GLN A 202 -24.20 4.68 15.49
CA GLN A 202 -25.01 5.02 16.64
C GLN A 202 -24.12 5.77 17.63
N ASN A 203 -24.62 6.89 18.15
CA ASN A 203 -23.85 7.75 19.05
C ASN A 203 -24.74 8.15 20.23
N GLU A 204 -24.23 7.97 21.45
CA GLU A 204 -24.92 8.34 22.70
C GLU A 204 -25.30 9.82 22.75
N GLU A 205 -24.51 10.69 22.11
CA GLU A 205 -24.79 12.13 21.98
C GLU A 205 -26.07 12.43 21.18
N PHE A 206 -26.53 11.45 20.41
CA PHE A 206 -27.71 11.51 19.55
C PHE A 206 -28.67 10.35 19.88
N GLU A 207 -28.98 10.16 21.16
CA GLU A 207 -29.85 9.08 21.63
C GLU A 207 -31.15 8.98 20.79
N GLY A 208 -31.36 7.82 20.15
CA GLY A 208 -32.51 7.54 19.30
C GLY A 208 -32.37 7.97 17.83
N ILE A 209 -31.20 8.43 17.39
CA ILE A 209 -30.88 8.76 16.00
C ILE A 209 -29.87 7.75 15.46
N THR A 210 -30.20 7.15 14.32
CA THR A 210 -29.28 6.28 13.57
C THR A 210 -28.79 7.01 12.33
N LEU A 211 -27.48 7.00 12.11
CA LEU A 211 -26.86 7.50 10.90
C LEU A 211 -26.40 6.31 10.06
N LEU A 212 -26.85 6.21 8.82
CA LEU A 212 -26.31 5.26 7.85
C LEU A 212 -25.51 6.03 6.81
N VAL A 213 -24.21 5.76 6.75
CA VAL A 213 -23.28 6.33 5.78
C VAL A 213 -23.00 5.28 4.71
N THR A 214 -23.14 5.67 3.45
CA THR A 214 -22.73 4.85 2.31
C THR A 214 -21.79 5.67 1.43
N ALA A 215 -20.62 5.11 1.14
CA ALA A 215 -19.64 5.67 0.22
C ALA A 215 -19.37 4.65 -0.89
N ASN A 216 -19.74 5.00 -2.12
CA ASN A 216 -19.48 4.19 -3.29
C ASN A 216 -18.45 4.90 -4.16
N GLY A 217 -17.32 4.26 -4.41
CA GLY A 217 -16.24 4.83 -5.21
C GLY A 217 -15.97 4.03 -6.47
N SER A 218 -15.52 4.73 -7.50
CA SER A 218 -14.98 4.15 -8.73
C SER A 218 -13.59 4.70 -8.97
N VAL A 219 -12.61 3.83 -9.15
CA VAL A 219 -11.20 4.19 -9.32
C VAL A 219 -10.72 3.78 -10.70
N PHE A 220 -9.99 4.70 -11.33
CA PHE A 220 -9.19 4.45 -12.52
C PHE A 220 -7.78 4.96 -12.25
N ALA A 221 -6.78 4.09 -12.38
CA ALA A 221 -5.40 4.45 -12.10
C ALA A 221 -4.43 3.84 -13.11
N ARG A 222 -3.28 4.49 -13.31
CA ARG A 222 -2.19 4.02 -14.19
C ARG A 222 -0.95 3.75 -13.37
N GLY A 223 -0.34 2.60 -13.61
CA GLY A 223 0.81 2.12 -12.86
C GLY A 223 2.15 2.59 -13.43
N GLU A 224 3.07 2.87 -12.52
CA GLU A 224 4.50 3.04 -12.77
C GLU A 224 5.24 2.04 -11.87
N GLN A 225 6.20 1.31 -12.45
CA GLN A 225 6.97 0.34 -11.69
C GLN A 225 7.86 1.09 -10.70
N MET A 226 7.70 0.82 -9.40
CA MET A 226 8.65 1.37 -8.44
C MET A 226 9.97 0.64 -8.61
N ALA A 227 11.08 1.36 -8.57
CA ALA A 227 12.39 0.74 -8.51
C ALA A 227 12.39 -0.25 -7.33
N ALA A 228 12.65 -1.52 -7.63
CA ALA A 228 12.83 -2.51 -6.57
C ALA A 228 13.90 -1.99 -5.59
N PRO A 229 13.73 -2.16 -4.28
CA PRO A 229 14.87 -1.99 -3.39
C PRO A 229 15.96 -2.94 -3.87
N THR A 230 17.06 -2.39 -4.40
CA THR A 230 18.20 -3.18 -4.86
C THR A 230 18.84 -3.81 -3.64
N VAL A 231 18.47 -5.06 -3.33
CA VAL A 231 19.20 -5.88 -2.38
C VAL A 231 20.57 -6.17 -3.01
N PRO A 232 21.68 -5.74 -2.39
CA PRO A 232 22.99 -6.00 -2.94
C PRO A 232 23.22 -7.51 -3.01
N ALA A 233 23.41 -8.04 -4.22
CA ALA A 233 23.62 -9.47 -4.39
C ALA A 233 25.10 -9.84 -4.24
N ILE A 234 25.36 -10.91 -3.47
CA ILE A 234 26.68 -11.51 -3.33
C ILE A 234 26.69 -12.86 -4.06
N ALA A 235 27.60 -13.03 -5.02
CA ALA A 235 27.95 -14.34 -5.58
C ALA A 235 29.08 -14.99 -4.79
N PHE A 236 28.98 -16.32 -4.71
CA PHE A 236 30.06 -17.18 -4.26
C PHE A 236 30.55 -18.01 -5.45
N ALA A 237 31.84 -17.96 -5.76
CA ALA A 237 32.47 -18.80 -6.77
C ALA A 237 33.67 -19.55 -6.18
N PRO A 238 33.81 -20.87 -6.40
CA PRO A 238 35.01 -21.59 -5.97
C PRO A 238 36.23 -21.08 -6.74
N LYS A 239 37.34 -20.82 -6.03
CA LYS A 239 38.63 -20.55 -6.65
C LYS A 239 39.37 -21.88 -6.82
N LEU A 240 39.38 -22.41 -8.03
CA LEU A 240 40.11 -23.63 -8.38
C LEU A 240 41.58 -23.31 -8.67
N THR A 241 42.34 -22.93 -7.66
CA THR A 241 43.81 -22.85 -7.76
C THR A 241 44.44 -23.57 -6.57
N GLY A 242 45.09 -24.71 -6.85
CA GLY A 242 46.07 -25.42 -6.00
C GLY A 242 45.90 -25.37 -4.47
N GLU A 243 45.58 -26.54 -3.89
CA GLU A 243 45.69 -26.92 -2.47
C GLU A 243 44.88 -26.16 -1.40
N SER A 244 44.20 -25.04 -1.72
CA SER A 244 43.27 -24.41 -0.77
C SER A 244 41.86 -24.23 -1.34
N SER A 245 40.85 -24.71 -0.61
CA SER A 245 39.43 -24.50 -0.95
C SER A 245 39.02 -23.07 -0.60
N GLN A 246 39.39 -22.10 -1.44
CA GLN A 246 38.97 -20.71 -1.29
C GLN A 246 37.65 -20.46 -2.04
N LEU A 247 36.77 -19.67 -1.43
CA LEU A 247 35.59 -19.10 -2.07
C LEU A 247 35.88 -17.65 -2.42
N ARG A 248 35.56 -17.24 -3.65
CA ARG A 248 35.57 -15.86 -4.11
C ARG A 248 34.18 -15.27 -3.89
N LEU A 249 34.12 -14.14 -3.20
CA LEU A 249 32.94 -13.28 -3.13
C LEU A 249 33.01 -12.26 -4.28
N ALA A 250 31.90 -12.09 -5.00
CA ALA A 250 31.77 -11.08 -6.04
C ALA A 250 30.40 -10.38 -5.93
N TRP A 251 30.35 -9.11 -6.31
CA TRP A 251 29.15 -8.27 -6.29
C TRP A 251 29.20 -7.29 -7.47
N GLU A 252 28.07 -6.63 -7.75
CA GLU A 252 27.98 -5.58 -8.77
C GLU A 252 28.62 -4.27 -8.28
N GLY A 253 29.06 -3.38 -9.18
CA GLY A 253 29.64 -2.09 -8.77
C GLY A 253 28.61 -1.20 -8.05
N GLY A 254 29.01 -0.57 -6.94
CA GLY A 254 28.16 0.33 -6.15
C GLY A 254 28.77 0.68 -4.79
N ASP A 255 28.15 1.63 -4.07
CA ASP A 255 28.60 2.08 -2.74
C ASP A 255 28.12 1.11 -1.66
N TYR A 256 28.89 0.06 -1.45
CA TYR A 256 28.56 -1.03 -0.54
C TYR A 256 29.57 -1.20 0.59
N ILE A 257 29.09 -1.77 1.69
CA ILE A 257 29.91 -2.27 2.81
C ILE A 257 29.69 -3.78 2.90
N LEU A 258 30.79 -4.54 2.88
CA LEU A 258 30.76 -5.97 3.18
C LEU A 258 30.98 -6.16 4.69
N GLU A 259 30.04 -6.84 5.33
CA GLU A 259 30.14 -7.22 6.73
C GLU A 259 30.40 -8.71 6.86
N ALA A 260 31.23 -9.07 7.82
CA ALA A 260 31.49 -10.45 8.18
C ALA A 260 31.27 -10.67 9.68
N SER A 261 30.52 -11.70 10.05
CA SER A 261 30.24 -12.04 11.45
C SER A 261 30.42 -13.53 11.72
N ALA A 262 30.70 -13.88 12.98
CA ALA A 262 30.62 -15.26 13.46
C ALA A 262 29.18 -15.68 13.81
N ASP A 263 28.25 -14.71 13.87
CA ASP A 263 26.85 -14.90 14.22
C ASP A 263 25.94 -14.54 13.03
N PRO A 264 24.94 -15.37 12.67
CA PRO A 264 24.05 -15.09 11.53
C PRO A 264 23.14 -13.88 11.75
N GLY A 265 22.96 -13.41 12.99
CA GLY A 265 22.23 -12.18 13.32
C GLY A 265 23.09 -10.92 13.21
N PHE A 266 24.39 -11.03 12.91
CA PHE A 266 25.33 -9.91 12.77
C PHE A 266 25.36 -8.97 13.99
N ALA A 267 25.12 -9.49 15.19
CA ALA A 267 25.12 -8.69 16.42
C ALA A 267 26.47 -7.98 16.68
N VAL A 268 27.56 -8.60 16.26
CA VAL A 268 28.89 -7.99 16.15
C VAL A 268 29.42 -8.33 14.76
N ALA A 269 29.56 -7.30 13.92
CA ALA A 269 30.04 -7.43 12.54
C ALA A 269 31.37 -6.71 12.36
N GLU A 270 32.26 -7.33 11.59
CA GLU A 270 33.48 -6.70 11.08
C GLU A 270 33.16 -6.10 9.71
N GLU A 271 33.39 -4.80 9.53
CA GLU A 271 33.29 -4.15 8.23
C GLU A 271 34.58 -4.37 7.43
N ILE A 272 34.41 -4.81 6.19
CA ILE A 272 35.48 -5.00 5.22
C ILE A 272 35.30 -3.91 4.17
N GLU A 273 36.23 -2.94 4.13
CA GLU A 273 36.20 -1.88 3.13
C GLU A 273 36.38 -2.47 1.72
N LEU A 274 35.44 -2.14 0.84
CA LEU A 274 35.44 -2.57 -0.54
C LEU A 274 35.98 -1.47 -1.44
N SER A 275 36.97 -1.79 -2.27
CA SER A 275 37.36 -0.98 -3.43
C SER A 275 36.55 -1.39 -4.66
N ASP A 276 36.32 -0.47 -5.60
CA ASP A 276 35.62 -0.77 -6.85
C ASP A 276 36.26 -1.94 -7.61
N GLY A 277 35.47 -2.99 -7.89
CA GLY A 277 35.90 -4.19 -8.61
C GLY A 277 36.76 -5.17 -7.78
N GLN A 278 36.89 -4.94 -6.46
CA GLN A 278 37.54 -5.87 -5.55
C GLN A 278 36.75 -7.17 -5.46
N THR A 279 37.44 -8.30 -5.33
CA THR A 279 36.81 -9.57 -4.97
C THR A 279 37.49 -10.13 -3.75
N GLU A 280 36.70 -10.52 -2.76
CA GLU A 280 37.21 -11.08 -1.52
C GLU A 280 37.39 -12.58 -1.62
N PHE A 281 38.45 -13.09 -0.98
CA PHE A 281 38.73 -14.52 -0.91
C PHE A 281 38.57 -15.01 0.51
N VAL A 282 37.62 -15.93 0.72
CA VAL A 282 37.33 -16.52 2.02
C VAL A 282 37.80 -17.97 2.03
N ILE A 283 38.45 -18.37 3.12
CA ILE A 283 38.86 -19.75 3.34
C ILE A 283 37.63 -20.56 3.77
N LYS A 284 37.42 -21.73 3.16
CA LYS A 284 36.33 -22.63 3.58
C LYS A 284 36.47 -22.98 5.07
N PRO A 285 35.36 -23.04 5.83
CA PRO A 285 35.41 -23.38 7.25
C PRO A 285 36.15 -24.70 7.50
N SER A 286 37.05 -24.71 8.48
CA SER A 286 37.81 -25.87 8.95
C SER A 286 38.15 -25.73 10.44
N GLY A 287 38.86 -26.70 11.03
CA GLY A 287 39.22 -26.65 12.46
C GLY A 287 39.97 -25.38 12.88
N ASP A 288 40.77 -24.80 11.98
CA ASP A 288 41.53 -23.57 12.22
C ASP A 288 40.82 -22.31 11.70
N TYR A 289 39.71 -22.46 10.97
CA TYR A 289 38.95 -21.37 10.35
C TYR A 289 37.46 -21.53 10.65
N PRO A 290 36.93 -20.88 11.70
CA PRO A 290 35.53 -21.03 12.07
C PRO A 290 34.59 -20.50 10.97
N GLN A 291 33.34 -20.97 10.99
CA GLN A 291 32.29 -20.50 10.07
C GLN A 291 32.08 -18.99 10.24
N ARG A 292 31.89 -18.31 9.11
CA ARG A 292 31.55 -16.88 9.04
C ARG A 292 30.34 -16.66 8.13
N PHE A 293 29.55 -15.66 8.47
CA PHE A 293 28.43 -15.16 7.69
C PHE A 293 28.83 -13.83 7.06
N PHE A 294 28.38 -13.60 5.83
CA PHE A 294 28.70 -12.41 5.06
C PHE A 294 27.42 -11.71 4.62
N ARG A 295 27.38 -10.39 4.73
CA ARG A 295 26.26 -9.54 4.29
C ARG A 295 26.81 -8.35 3.54
N LEU A 296 26.25 -8.05 2.38
CA LEU A 296 26.53 -6.83 1.64
C LEU A 296 25.36 -5.87 1.88
N ARG A 297 25.66 -4.65 2.29
CA ARG A 297 24.67 -3.58 2.48
C ARG A 297 25.11 -2.34 1.75
N HIS A 298 24.17 -1.48 1.37
CA HIS A 298 24.51 -0.12 0.95
C HIS A 298 25.19 0.61 2.10
N ARG A 299 26.14 1.49 1.77
CA ARG A 299 26.76 2.39 2.74
C ARG A 299 25.73 3.30 3.40
#